data_AF-A0A1Q6WJE4-F1
#
_entry.id   AF-A0A1Q6WJE4-F1
#
_cell.length_a   1.000
_cell.length_b   1.000
_cell.length_c   1.000
_cell.angle_alpha   90.00
_cell.angle_beta   90.00
_cell.angle_gamma   90.00
#
_symmetry.space_group_name_H-M   'P 1'
#
loop_
_entity.id
_entity.type
_entity.pdbx_description
1 polymer ?
#
loop_
_entity_poly.entity_id
_entity_poly.type
_entity_poly.pdbx_seq_one_letter_code
_entity_poly.pdbx_strand_id
1 'polypeptide(L)'
;MRVLVISHTYITPANRGKLRALAARGLDVTVGVPQRWREEGVLGRTLEVAWERQNGVEVFPVPVRHPGSPDVLRFGGRALLSLLRDKRPDLIQVAPPCSLHIRTWRCPCRRSPAGASGARCGGSRA
;
A
#
# COMPACT_ATOMS: atom_id res chain seq x y z
N MET A 1 0.52 -15.85 -9.90
CA MET A 1 0.82 -15.33 -8.55
C MET A 1 0.25 -13.94 -8.41
N ARG A 2 -0.43 -13.67 -7.30
CA ARG A 2 -1.16 -12.44 -6.98
C ARG A 2 -0.42 -11.65 -5.92
N VAL A 3 -0.14 -10.39 -6.21
CA VAL A 3 0.63 -9.50 -5.34
C VAL A 3 -0.25 -8.32 -4.96
N LEU A 4 -0.41 -8.10 -3.66
CA LEU A 4 -1.06 -6.90 -3.12
C LEU A 4 -0.01 -5.97 -2.52
N VAL A 5 0.07 -4.74 -3.02
CA VAL A 5 0.97 -3.72 -2.49
C VAL A 5 0.17 -2.60 -1.84
N ILE A 6 0.43 -2.31 -0.56
CA ILE A 6 -0.23 -1.23 0.17
C ILE A 6 0.77 -0.10 0.42
N SER A 7 0.53 1.07 -0.19
CA SER A 7 1.37 2.26 -0.02
C SER A 7 0.67 3.54 -0.51
N HIS A 8 0.97 4.67 0.12
CA HIS A 8 0.60 5.99 -0.38
C HIS A 8 1.47 6.46 -1.56
N THR A 9 2.69 5.91 -1.72
CA THR A 9 3.63 6.32 -2.78
C THR A 9 3.12 6.09 -4.20
N TYR A 10 2.14 5.20 -4.38
CA TYR A 10 1.57 4.85 -5.68
C TYR A 10 0.30 5.62 -6.03
N ILE A 11 -0.08 6.63 -5.23
CA ILE A 11 -1.14 7.57 -5.61
C ILE A 11 -0.79 8.21 -6.95
N THR A 12 0.45 8.69 -7.09
CA THR A 12 0.97 9.27 -8.34
C THR A 12 1.22 8.17 -9.39
N PRO A 13 0.62 8.26 -10.60
CA PRO A 13 0.81 7.27 -11.66
C PRO A 13 2.27 7.06 -12.10
N ALA A 14 3.10 8.11 -12.02
CA ALA A 14 4.52 8.06 -12.38
C ALA A 14 5.32 7.02 -11.57
N ASN A 15 4.96 6.83 -10.30
CA ASN A 15 5.67 5.90 -9.41
C ASN A 15 5.32 4.42 -9.69
N ARG A 16 4.35 4.16 -10.56
CA ARG A 16 3.85 2.81 -10.84
C ARG A 16 4.65 2.06 -11.91
N GLY A 17 5.69 2.67 -12.49
CA GLY A 17 6.55 2.01 -13.49
C GLY A 17 7.12 0.67 -12.99
N LYS A 18 7.53 0.60 -11.71
CA LYS A 18 7.99 -0.64 -11.07
C LYS A 18 6.91 -1.73 -11.04
N LEU A 19 5.66 -1.35 -10.79
CA LEU A 19 4.52 -2.28 -10.71
C LEU A 19 4.11 -2.75 -12.10
N ARG A 20 4.17 -1.87 -13.10
CA ARG A 20 3.95 -2.22 -14.50
C ARG A 20 4.98 -3.23 -14.98
N ALA A 21 6.24 -3.07 -14.61
CA ALA A 21 7.28 -4.04 -14.91
C ALA A 21 7.02 -5.41 -14.26
N LEU A 22 6.43 -5.46 -13.05
CA LEU A 22 6.00 -6.71 -12.42
C LEU A 22 4.80 -7.33 -13.14
N ALA A 23 3.80 -6.52 -13.50
CA ALA A 23 2.63 -6.98 -14.25
C ALA A 23 3.01 -7.54 -15.63
N ALA A 24 3.96 -6.91 -16.32
CA ALA A 24 4.49 -7.37 -17.60
C ALA A 24 5.20 -8.75 -17.51
N ARG A 25 5.60 -9.18 -16.30
CA ARG A 25 6.16 -10.52 -16.06
C ARG A 25 5.08 -11.58 -15.79
N GLY A 26 3.81 -11.26 -16.00
CA GLY A 26 2.67 -12.17 -15.78
C GLY A 26 2.20 -12.25 -14.34
N LEU A 27 2.60 -11.31 -13.48
CA LEU A 27 2.09 -11.21 -12.10
C LEU A 27 0.77 -10.43 -12.09
N ASP A 28 -0.19 -10.89 -11.30
CA ASP A 28 -1.42 -10.13 -11.05
C ASP A 28 -1.15 -9.13 -9.92
N VAL A 29 -1.01 -7.85 -10.27
CA VAL A 29 -0.58 -6.80 -9.35
C VAL A 29 -1.76 -5.92 -8.98
N THR A 30 -2.15 -6.02 -7.71
CA THR A 30 -3.11 -5.10 -7.08
C THR A 30 -2.36 -4.13 -6.17
N VAL A 31 -2.73 -2.86 -6.22
CA VAL A 31 -2.24 -1.82 -5.34
C VAL A 31 -3.39 -1.23 -4.53
N GLY A 32 -3.24 -1.18 -3.21
CA GLY A 32 -4.10 -0.42 -2.32
C GLY A 32 -3.45 0.92 -1.99
N VAL A 33 -4.10 2.01 -2.39
CA VAL A 33 -3.67 3.39 -2.08
C VAL A 33 -4.70 4.08 -1.19
N PRO A 34 -4.31 5.13 -0.45
CA PRO A 34 -5.27 6.00 0.21
C PRO A 34 -6.31 6.53 -0.79
N GLN A 35 -7.60 6.34 -0.48
CA GLN A 35 -8.70 6.91 -1.27
C GLN A 35 -8.60 8.45 -1.33
N ARG A 36 -8.16 9.06 -0.23
CA ARG A 36 -7.94 10.50 -0.10
C ARG A 36 -6.52 10.74 0.37
N TRP A 37 -5.84 11.68 -0.27
CA TRP A 37 -4.51 12.12 0.14
C TRP A 37 -4.40 13.62 0.04
N ARG A 38 -3.83 14.24 1.06
CA ARG A 38 -3.56 15.67 1.06
C ARG A 38 -2.07 15.86 0.84
N GLU A 39 -1.70 16.53 -0.25
CA GLU A 39 -0.30 16.88 -0.46
C GLU A 39 0.13 17.96 0.54
N GLU A 40 1.27 17.75 1.18
CA GLU A 40 1.91 18.76 2.01
C GLU A 40 2.61 19.76 1.08
N GLY A 41 2.01 20.95 0.95
CA GLY A 41 2.51 22.02 0.10
C GLY A 41 1.63 23.27 0.14
N VAL A 42 2.14 24.39 -0.35
CA VAL A 42 1.48 25.72 -0.29
C VAL A 42 0.08 25.73 -0.92
N LEU A 43 -0.18 24.84 -1.89
CA LEU A 43 -1.46 24.71 -2.59
C LEU A 43 -2.42 23.66 -1.98
N GLY A 44 -1.98 22.87 -0.99
CA GLY A 44 -2.84 21.98 -0.19
C GLY A 44 -3.80 21.08 -0.98
N ARG A 45 -3.37 20.56 -2.14
CA ARG A 45 -4.23 19.79 -3.05
C ARG A 45 -4.67 18.48 -2.39
N THR A 46 -5.97 18.22 -2.43
CA THR A 46 -6.54 16.94 -2.01
C THR A 46 -6.75 16.08 -3.25
N LEU A 47 -5.99 14.99 -3.33
CA LEU A 47 -6.13 13.98 -4.36
C LEU A 47 -7.17 12.96 -3.89
N GLU A 48 -8.18 12.73 -4.72
CA GLU A 48 -9.07 11.58 -4.59
C GLU A 48 -8.70 10.53 -5.62
N VAL A 49 -8.51 9.30 -5.16
CA VAL A 49 -8.24 8.17 -6.03
C VAL A 49 -9.53 7.38 -6.23
N ALA A 50 -9.86 7.12 -7.49
CA ALA A 50 -10.91 6.19 -7.87
C ALA A 50 -10.31 4.81 -8.16
N TRP A 51 -11.16 3.79 -8.15
CA TRP A 51 -10.76 2.49 -8.68
C TRP A 51 -10.41 2.61 -10.15
N GLU A 52 -9.26 2.05 -10.53
CA GLU A 52 -8.82 2.05 -11.92
C GLU A 52 -7.94 0.83 -12.21
N ARG A 53 -7.91 0.42 -13.48
CA ARG A 53 -6.99 -0.60 -13.98
C ARG A 53 -6.19 -0.01 -15.12
N GLN A 54 -4.86 0.06 -14.94
CA GLN A 54 -3.96 0.62 -15.94
C GLN A 54 -2.75 -0.28 -16.14
N ASN A 55 -2.45 -0.65 -17.38
CA ASN A 55 -1.21 -1.35 -17.76
C ASN A 55 -0.96 -2.63 -16.93
N GLY A 56 -2.00 -3.43 -16.72
CA GLY A 56 -1.92 -4.67 -15.94
C GLY A 56 -1.87 -4.49 -14.42
N VAL A 57 -1.95 -3.26 -13.91
CA VAL A 57 -2.01 -2.96 -12.47
C VAL A 57 -3.40 -2.49 -12.10
N GLU A 58 -3.99 -3.10 -11.07
CA GLU A 58 -5.25 -2.66 -10.48
C GLU A 58 -4.99 -1.74 -9.28
N VAL A 59 -5.64 -0.59 -9.25
CA VAL A 59 -5.52 0.40 -8.18
C VAL A 59 -6.84 0.44 -7.42
N PHE A 60 -6.79 0.10 -6.14
CA PHE A 60 -7.92 0.11 -5.24
C PHE A 60 -7.79 1.27 -4.23
N PRO A 61 -8.77 2.17 -4.19
CA PRO A 61 -8.83 3.18 -3.15
C PRO A 61 -9.24 2.53 -1.82
N VAL A 62 -8.46 2.78 -0.78
CA VAL A 62 -8.71 2.29 0.57
C VAL A 62 -8.92 3.49 1.50
N PRO A 63 -10.01 3.55 2.27
CA PRO A 63 -10.21 4.59 3.26
C PRO A 63 -9.06 4.63 4.28
N VAL A 64 -8.58 5.83 4.58
CA VAL A 64 -7.49 6.06 5.54
C VAL A 64 -7.88 7.09 6.61
N ARG A 65 -7.19 7.06 7.74
CA ARG A 65 -7.16 8.14 8.73
C ARG A 65 -5.87 8.94 8.58
N HIS A 66 -5.95 10.24 8.86
CA HIS A 66 -4.86 11.21 8.70
C HIS A 66 -4.31 11.28 7.26
N PRO A 67 -5.16 11.57 6.26
CA PRO A 67 -4.71 11.70 4.87
C PRO A 67 -3.72 12.87 4.75
N GLY A 68 -2.53 12.59 4.23
CA GLY A 68 -1.46 13.58 4.02
C GLY A 68 -0.32 13.56 5.04
N SER A 69 -0.46 12.82 6.15
CA SER A 69 0.63 12.66 7.12
C SER A 69 1.15 11.22 7.07
N PRO A 70 2.23 10.92 6.33
CA PRO A 70 2.69 9.56 6.12
C PRO A 70 3.00 8.82 7.43
N ASP A 71 3.55 9.52 8.43
CA ASP A 71 3.97 8.96 9.72
C ASP A 71 2.84 8.44 10.61
N VAL A 72 1.64 8.97 10.42
CA VAL A 72 0.45 8.61 11.22
C VAL A 72 -0.68 8.04 10.36
N LEU A 73 -0.42 7.81 9.07
CA LEU A 73 -1.37 7.25 8.13
C LEU A 73 -1.82 5.86 8.61
N ARG A 74 -3.15 5.68 8.71
CA ARG A 74 -3.74 4.38 9.06
C ARG A 74 -4.77 3.95 8.03
N PHE A 75 -4.56 2.77 7.44
CA PHE A 75 -5.54 2.15 6.56
C PHE A 75 -6.70 1.58 7.36
N GLY A 76 -7.92 1.70 6.83
CA GLY A 76 -9.12 1.12 7.43
C GLY A 76 -9.04 -0.41 7.46
N GLY A 77 -8.94 -1.00 8.65
CA GLY A 77 -8.79 -2.44 8.81
C GLY A 77 -9.91 -3.27 8.17
N ARG A 78 -11.17 -2.79 8.21
CA ARG A 78 -12.31 -3.46 7.53
C ARG A 78 -12.16 -3.48 6.01
N ALA A 79 -11.85 -2.33 5.41
CA ALA A 79 -11.67 -2.21 3.97
C ALA A 79 -10.48 -3.05 3.48
N LEU A 80 -9.39 -3.07 4.25
CA LEU A 80 -8.24 -3.89 3.94
C LEU A 80 -8.53 -5.39 4.07
N LEU A 81 -9.30 -5.79 5.09
CA LEU A 81 -9.73 -7.18 5.24
C LEU A 81 -10.63 -7.62 4.06
N SER A 82 -11.54 -6.76 3.61
CA SER A 82 -12.33 -7.02 2.39
C SER A 82 -11.42 -7.20 1.18
N LEU A 83 -10.49 -6.27 0.95
CA LEU A 83 -9.56 -6.34 -0.19
C LEU A 83 -8.72 -7.64 -0.17
N LEU A 84 -8.26 -8.06 1.01
CA LEU A 84 -7.53 -9.32 1.18
C LEU A 84 -8.40 -10.55 0.86
N ARG A 85 -9.67 -10.54 1.29
CA ARG A 85 -10.61 -11.64 1.01
C ARG A 85 -11.00 -11.72 -0.46
N ASP A 86 -11.14 -10.57 -1.11
CA ASP A 86 -11.57 -10.47 -2.50
C ASP A 86 -10.44 -10.85 -3.46
N LYS A 87 -9.22 -10.33 -3.21
CA LYS A 87 -8.08 -10.54 -4.10
C LYS A 87 -7.33 -11.83 -3.81
N ARG A 88 -7.35 -12.30 -2.56
CA ARG A 88 -6.61 -13.47 -2.07
C ARG A 88 -5.15 -13.45 -2.55
N PRO A 89 -4.38 -12.42 -2.18
CA PRO A 89 -3.00 -12.29 -2.64
C PRO A 89 -2.11 -13.39 -2.05
N ASP A 90 -1.17 -13.89 -2.85
CA ASP A 90 -0.13 -14.82 -2.41
C ASP A 90 0.97 -14.07 -1.63
N LEU A 91 1.19 -12.79 -1.96
CA LEU A 91 2.19 -11.93 -1.35
C LEU A 91 1.61 -10.54 -1.07
N ILE A 92 1.85 -10.05 0.15
CA ILE A 92 1.44 -8.71 0.57
C ILE A 92 2.69 -7.89 0.86
N GLN A 93 2.89 -6.79 0.14
CA GLN A 93 3.95 -5.82 0.41
C GLN A 93 3.36 -4.57 1.06
N VAL A 94 3.90 -4.19 2.22
CA VAL A 94 3.52 -2.96 2.93
C VAL A 94 4.69 -2.00 2.92
N ALA A 95 4.48 -0.77 2.44
CA ALA A 95 5.50 0.27 2.54
C ALA A 95 5.47 0.96 3.92
N PRO A 96 6.60 1.18 4.59
CA PRO A 96 6.64 1.97 5.82
C PRO A 96 6.37 3.47 5.55
N PRO A 97 5.89 4.24 6.54
CA PRO A 97 5.44 3.81 7.87
C PRO A 97 3.92 3.53 7.88
N CYS A 98 3.41 2.63 7.04
CA CYS A 98 2.01 2.25 7.10
C CYS A 98 1.74 1.36 8.32
N SER A 99 1.03 1.89 9.33
CA SER A 99 0.53 1.07 10.43
C SER A 99 -0.73 0.31 10.01
N LEU A 100 -0.56 -0.93 9.52
CA LEU A 100 -1.69 -1.85 9.34
C LEU A 100 -2.14 -2.36 10.71
N HIS A 101 -3.36 -2.00 11.12
CA HIS A 101 -4.03 -2.64 12.24
C HIS A 101 -5.06 -3.65 11.71
N ILE A 102 -4.62 -4.88 11.47
CA ILE A 102 -5.50 -6.04 11.31
C ILE A 102 -5.43 -6.80 12.63
N ARG A 103 -6.56 -6.99 13.32
CA ARG A 103 -6.62 -7.64 14.65
C ARG A 103 -5.97 -9.04 14.69
N THR A 104 -5.88 -9.71 13.54
CA THR A 104 -5.27 -11.04 13.35
C THR A 104 -3.84 -11.00 12.80
N TRP A 105 -3.33 -9.83 12.41
CA TRP A 105 -1.99 -9.67 11.84
C TRP A 105 -1.25 -8.53 12.56
N ARG A 106 -0.41 -8.89 13.53
CA ARG A 106 0.58 -7.98 14.11
C ARG A 106 1.62 -7.70 13.04
N CYS A 107 1.59 -6.51 12.44
CA CYS A 107 2.68 -6.04 11.60
C CYS A 107 3.90 -5.77 12.52
N PRO A 108 4.99 -6.56 12.46
CA PRO A 108 6.09 -6.46 13.41
C PRO A 108 7.06 -5.32 13.08
N CYS A 109 6.57 -4.21 12.52
CA CYS A 109 7.36 -3.04 12.17
C CYS A 109 7.79 -2.30 13.44
N ARG A 110 8.75 -2.87 14.18
CA ARG A 110 9.49 -2.17 15.23
C ARG A 110 10.31 -1.10 14.52
N ARG A 111 10.06 0.19 14.83
CA ARG A 111 10.85 1.34 14.36
C ARG A 111 12.34 0.99 14.51
N SER A 112 13.06 0.87 13.40
CA SER A 112 14.50 1.04 13.44
C SER A 112 14.77 2.55 13.40
N PRO A 113 15.62 3.10 14.28
CA PRO A 113 16.08 4.47 14.13
C PRO A 113 16.80 4.60 12.78
N ALA A 114 16.67 5.80 12.20
CA ALA A 114 17.01 6.13 10.82
C ALA A 114 18.41 5.62 10.39
N GLY A 115 18.48 5.03 9.20
CA GLY A 115 19.74 4.70 8.53
C GLY A 115 19.97 3.21 8.24
N ALA A 116 19.05 2.54 7.55
CA ALA A 116 19.37 1.26 6.90
C ALA A 116 18.48 1.01 5.68
N SER A 117 19.11 1.05 4.52
CA SER A 117 18.59 0.55 3.26
C SER A 117 18.24 -0.95 3.39
N GLY A 118 17.00 -1.31 3.11
CA GLY A 118 16.57 -2.71 2.91
C GLY A 118 16.01 -3.41 4.15
N ALA A 119 14.72 -3.21 4.44
CA ALA A 119 13.99 -4.07 5.36
C ALA A 119 13.72 -5.44 4.69
N ARG A 120 14.50 -6.45 5.05
CA ARG A 120 14.21 -7.86 4.82
C ARG A 120 13.36 -8.37 5.99
N CYS A 121 12.10 -8.73 5.73
CA CYS A 121 11.28 -9.44 6.72
C CYS A 121 11.68 -10.92 6.70
N GLY A 122 12.38 -11.35 7.75
CA GLY A 122 12.71 -12.75 8.00
C GLY A 122 11.43 -13.56 8.22
N GLY A 123 11.31 -14.67 7.49
CA GLY A 123 10.27 -15.65 7.70
C GLY A 123 10.50 -16.40 9.02
N SER A 124 9.46 -16.51 9.83
CA SER A 124 9.39 -17.52 10.87
C SER A 124 8.72 -18.74 10.28
N ARG A 125 9.50 -19.81 10.10
CA ARG A 125 8.99 -21.18 9.93
C ARG A 125 8.30 -21.65 11.22
N ALA A 126 7.58 -22.75 11.05
CA ALA A 126 6.86 -23.57 12.02
C ALA A 126 5.44 -23.09 12.32
#